data_AF-A0A3N2MUE0-F1
#
_entry.id   AF-A0A3N2MUE0-F1
#
_cell.length_a   1.000
_cell.length_b   1.000
_cell.length_c   1.000
_cell.angle_alpha   90.00
_cell.angle_beta   90.00
_cell.angle_gamma   90.00
#
_symmetry.space_group_name_H-M   'P 1'
#
loop_
_entity.id
_entity.type
_entity.pdbx_description
1 polymer ?
#
loop_
_entity_poly.entity_id
_entity_poly.type
_entity_poly.pdbx_seq_one_letter_code
_entity_poly.pdbx_strand_id
1 'polypeptide(L)'
;MATNNNQANVAGQIPGNPPLNAEGYSKDNPPKASDTPTTIYNGVPPIYDKKEPGFTPTKYVPVGGVDLASDPIEYNTDRYTVKVTVHNTGDRPVQVGSHFHFFEVNRYLEFDRPKAYGCHLNIPATTAIRFEPGDEKEVELVSYSGKRKVWGFNDLANGYTGGQDTPTFYPNKIHAIRKMNEYGFKSVSEDEADAEYQK
;
A
#
# COMPACT_ATOMS: atom_id res chain seq x y z
N MET A 1 7.57 -81.14 25.32
CA MET A 1 6.20 -81.68 25.17
C MET A 1 5.33 -80.61 24.54
N ALA A 2 4.57 -80.98 23.52
CA ALA A 2 3.88 -80.10 22.59
C ALA A 2 2.71 -79.33 23.21
N THR A 3 2.41 -78.13 22.66
CA THR A 3 1.06 -77.63 22.31
C THR A 3 1.27 -76.42 21.37
N ASN A 4 1.06 -76.59 20.06
CA ASN A 4 -0.16 -76.33 19.29
C ASN A 4 -0.63 -74.86 19.29
N ASN A 5 -0.43 -74.17 18.17
CA ASN A 5 -1.36 -73.18 17.61
C ASN A 5 -0.87 -72.72 16.23
N ASN A 6 -1.38 -73.37 15.18
CA ASN A 6 -1.25 -72.89 13.82
C ASN A 6 -2.52 -73.24 13.06
N GLN A 7 -3.39 -72.26 12.81
CA GLN A 7 -4.16 -72.19 11.57
C GLN A 7 -4.92 -70.86 11.45
N ALA A 8 -4.46 -70.09 10.47
CA ALA A 8 -5.20 -69.29 9.51
C ALA A 8 -6.20 -68.23 10.02
N ASN A 9 -5.74 -66.98 9.95
CA ASN A 9 -6.53 -65.76 9.82
C ASN A 9 -7.72 -65.95 8.86
N VAL A 10 -8.93 -65.75 9.38
CA VAL A 10 -10.13 -65.54 8.57
C VAL A 10 -10.10 -64.09 8.09
N ALA A 11 -9.55 -63.86 6.90
CA ALA A 11 -9.64 -62.57 6.24
C ALA A 11 -11.11 -62.32 5.86
N GLY A 12 -11.75 -61.39 6.58
CA GLY A 12 -13.06 -60.87 6.23
C GLY A 12 -13.06 -60.38 4.78
N GLN A 13 -14.00 -60.90 4.02
CA GLN A 13 -14.20 -60.68 2.61
C GLN A 13 -14.29 -59.18 2.29
N ILE A 14 -13.30 -58.68 1.53
CA ILE A 14 -13.32 -57.32 0.99
C ILE A 14 -14.54 -57.24 0.07
N PRO A 15 -15.53 -56.35 0.28
CA PRO A 15 -16.61 -56.19 -0.66
C PRO A 15 -15.99 -55.70 -1.98
N GLY A 16 -16.04 -56.58 -2.99
CA GLY A 16 -15.51 -56.31 -4.31
C GLY A 16 -16.17 -55.06 -4.89
N ASN A 17 -15.40 -54.34 -5.71
CA ASN A 17 -15.91 -53.24 -6.52
C ASN A 17 -17.21 -53.70 -7.22
N PRO A 18 -18.26 -52.86 -7.30
CA PRO A 18 -19.44 -53.20 -8.08
C PRO A 18 -19.00 -53.60 -9.50
N PRO A 19 -19.65 -54.60 -10.13
CA PRO A 19 -19.23 -55.05 -11.44
C PRO A 19 -19.26 -53.86 -12.40
N LEU A 20 -18.13 -53.63 -13.06
CA LEU A 20 -18.08 -52.78 -14.24
C LEU A 20 -19.19 -53.26 -15.17
N ASN A 21 -19.86 -52.31 -15.85
CA ASN A 21 -20.65 -52.65 -17.02
C ASN A 21 -19.85 -53.64 -17.88
N ALA A 22 -20.48 -54.75 -18.29
CA ALA A 22 -19.77 -55.86 -18.95
C ALA A 22 -19.06 -55.45 -20.26
N GLU A 23 -19.31 -54.22 -20.72
CA GLU A 23 -18.62 -53.56 -21.81
C GLU A 23 -17.79 -52.41 -21.24
N GLY A 24 -16.49 -52.64 -21.02
CA GLY A 24 -15.58 -51.60 -20.55
C GLY A 24 -15.53 -50.38 -21.47
N TYR A 25 -15.18 -49.22 -20.92
CA TYR A 25 -15.10 -47.97 -21.67
C TYR A 25 -14.05 -48.05 -22.78
N SER A 26 -14.46 -47.74 -24.01
CA SER A 26 -13.61 -47.69 -25.22
C SER A 26 -13.84 -46.37 -25.94
N LYS A 27 -12.94 -45.98 -26.86
CA LYS A 27 -13.16 -44.85 -27.77
C LYS A 27 -14.45 -44.99 -28.58
N ASP A 28 -14.89 -46.21 -28.82
CA ASP A 28 -16.11 -46.54 -29.58
C ASP A 28 -17.36 -46.67 -28.69
N ASN A 29 -17.23 -46.60 -27.35
CA ASN A 29 -18.34 -46.61 -26.39
C ASN A 29 -18.06 -45.64 -25.22
N PRO A 30 -18.22 -44.32 -25.45
CA PRO A 30 -17.95 -43.31 -24.42
C PRO A 30 -18.98 -43.41 -23.28
N PRO A 31 -18.60 -43.07 -22.03
CA PRO A 31 -19.51 -43.07 -20.89
C PRO A 31 -20.71 -42.17 -21.18
N LYS A 32 -21.93 -42.69 -20.95
CA LYS A 32 -23.15 -41.90 -21.12
C LYS A 32 -23.30 -40.99 -19.90
N ALA A 33 -23.83 -39.78 -20.08
CA ALA A 33 -24.03 -38.82 -18.98
C ALA A 33 -24.92 -39.37 -17.83
N SER A 34 -25.69 -40.42 -18.09
CA SER A 34 -26.49 -41.17 -17.11
C SER A 34 -25.68 -42.08 -16.19
N ASP A 35 -24.40 -42.34 -16.49
CA ASP A 35 -23.51 -43.22 -15.71
C ASP A 35 -22.78 -42.45 -14.60
N THR A 36 -23.28 -41.28 -14.21
CA THR A 36 -22.84 -40.64 -12.97
C THR A 36 -23.37 -41.50 -11.83
N PRO A 37 -22.52 -42.14 -11.01
CA PRO A 37 -23.01 -42.94 -9.89
C PRO A 37 -23.82 -42.04 -8.96
N THR A 38 -25.13 -42.27 -8.90
CA THR A 38 -26.09 -41.54 -8.05
C THR A 38 -26.05 -42.03 -6.61
N THR A 39 -25.32 -43.11 -6.34
CA THR A 39 -25.07 -43.62 -4.99
C THR A 39 -23.99 -42.77 -4.30
N ILE A 40 -24.42 -42.03 -3.29
CA ILE A 40 -23.53 -41.36 -2.34
C ILE A 40 -22.68 -42.45 -1.68
N TYR A 41 -21.37 -42.43 -1.90
CA TYR A 41 -20.44 -43.29 -1.16
C TYR A 41 -20.43 -42.82 0.30
N ASN A 42 -21.13 -43.57 1.17
CA ASN A 42 -21.30 -43.24 2.59
C ASN A 42 -20.09 -43.62 3.46
N GLY A 43 -19.02 -44.14 2.86
CA GLY A 43 -17.76 -44.44 3.55
C GLY A 43 -16.83 -43.23 3.54
N VAL A 44 -15.95 -43.12 4.54
CA VAL A 44 -14.81 -42.21 4.47
C VAL A 44 -13.75 -42.90 3.58
N PRO A 45 -13.39 -42.37 2.40
CA PRO A 45 -12.36 -43.00 1.57
C PRO A 45 -11.02 -42.99 2.32
N PRO A 46 -10.20 -44.05 2.23
CA PRO A 46 -9.00 -44.25 3.06
C PRO A 46 -7.86 -43.22 2.85
N ILE A 47 -8.03 -42.26 1.93
CA ILE A 47 -7.08 -41.16 1.63
C ILE A 47 -7.52 -39.84 2.29
N TYR A 48 -8.61 -39.85 3.07
CA TYR A 48 -9.12 -38.63 3.71
C TYR A 48 -8.24 -38.23 4.89
N ASP A 49 -7.16 -37.50 4.63
CA ASP A 49 -6.51 -36.70 5.66
C ASP A 49 -7.56 -35.79 6.29
N LYS A 50 -7.59 -35.72 7.63
CA LYS A 50 -8.44 -34.76 8.33
C LYS A 50 -8.07 -33.37 7.81
N LYS A 51 -8.95 -32.77 7.02
CA LYS A 51 -8.81 -31.39 6.57
C LYS A 51 -8.95 -30.52 7.81
N GLU A 52 -7.83 -30.13 8.40
CA GLU A 52 -7.84 -29.14 9.45
C GLU A 52 -8.51 -27.87 8.89
N PRO A 53 -9.58 -27.38 9.54
CA PRO A 53 -10.21 -26.15 9.08
C PRO A 53 -9.16 -25.06 9.04
N GLY A 54 -8.97 -24.45 7.87
CA GLY A 54 -8.10 -23.29 7.73
C GLY A 54 -8.64 -22.09 8.53
N PHE A 55 -8.06 -20.92 8.28
CA PHE A 55 -8.56 -19.67 8.85
C PHE A 55 -10.09 -19.54 8.67
N THR A 56 -10.80 -19.46 9.79
CA THR A 56 -12.25 -19.26 9.82
C THR A 56 -12.49 -17.83 10.28
N PRO A 57 -13.02 -16.94 9.43
CA PRO A 57 -13.22 -15.55 9.78
C PRO A 57 -14.27 -15.44 10.89
N THR A 58 -14.05 -14.50 11.82
CA THR A 58 -14.95 -14.26 12.97
C THR A 58 -16.30 -13.71 12.51
N LYS A 59 -16.36 -13.09 11.33
CA LYS A 59 -17.56 -12.52 10.71
C LYS A 59 -17.74 -13.09 9.31
N TYR A 60 -18.96 -13.03 8.78
CA TYR A 60 -19.20 -13.42 7.40
C TYR A 60 -18.40 -12.54 6.43
N VAL A 61 -17.63 -13.17 5.54
CA VAL A 61 -16.88 -12.51 4.47
C VAL A 61 -17.42 -13.01 3.13
N PRO A 62 -17.92 -12.12 2.24
CA PRO A 62 -18.40 -12.54 0.93
C PRO A 62 -17.26 -13.09 0.06
N VAL A 63 -17.57 -13.77 -1.03
CA VAL A 63 -16.55 -14.21 -2.00
C VAL A 63 -15.80 -12.99 -2.55
N GLY A 64 -14.49 -12.95 -2.36
CA GLY A 64 -13.64 -11.79 -2.70
C GLY A 64 -13.63 -10.68 -1.64
N GLY A 65 -14.28 -10.87 -0.48
CA GLY A 65 -14.22 -9.95 0.64
C GLY A 65 -12.90 -10.01 1.39
N VAL A 66 -12.60 -8.94 2.13
CA VAL A 66 -11.41 -8.82 2.98
C VAL A 66 -11.82 -8.72 4.45
N ASP A 67 -11.16 -9.49 5.32
CA ASP A 67 -11.27 -9.37 6.78
C ASP A 67 -10.08 -8.56 7.28
N LEU A 68 -10.32 -7.32 7.70
CA LEU A 68 -9.29 -6.38 8.10
C LEU A 68 -9.20 -6.28 9.62
N ALA A 69 -7.98 -6.21 10.13
CA ALA A 69 -7.75 -5.81 11.52
C ALA A 69 -8.27 -4.38 11.75
N SER A 70 -8.66 -4.09 13.00
CA SER A 70 -9.12 -2.75 13.39
C SER A 70 -7.98 -1.75 13.63
N ASP A 71 -6.75 -2.24 13.70
CA ASP A 71 -5.61 -1.42 14.09
C ASP A 71 -5.26 -0.40 12.98
N PRO A 72 -5.01 0.87 13.34
CA PRO A 72 -4.64 1.88 12.36
C PRO A 72 -3.26 1.60 11.76
N ILE A 73 -3.07 1.99 10.51
CA ILE A 73 -1.78 1.88 9.82
C ILE A 73 -1.06 3.22 9.96
N GLU A 74 0.08 3.21 10.64
CA GLU A 74 1.00 4.34 10.66
C GLU A 74 1.83 4.37 9.36
N TYR A 75 2.10 5.57 8.86
CA TYR A 75 2.88 5.78 7.65
C TYR A 75 3.79 6.98 7.81
N ASN A 76 4.86 7.03 7.00
CA ASN A 76 5.87 8.11 7.03
C ASN A 76 6.53 8.32 8.42
N THR A 77 6.57 7.30 9.26
CA THR A 77 7.24 7.34 10.57
C THR A 77 8.74 7.54 10.44
N ASP A 78 9.37 8.01 11.51
CA ASP A 78 10.83 8.12 11.64
C ASP A 78 11.50 9.04 10.62
N ARG A 79 10.75 10.08 10.18
CA ARG A 79 11.23 11.07 9.22
C ARG A 79 11.07 12.47 9.79
N TYR A 80 11.92 13.38 9.33
CA TYR A 80 11.75 14.80 9.62
C TYR A 80 10.40 15.27 9.06
N THR A 81 9.58 15.86 9.93
CA THR A 81 8.35 16.56 9.57
C THR A 81 8.43 18.02 9.95
N VAL A 82 7.71 18.86 9.20
CA VAL A 82 7.59 20.29 9.46
C VAL A 82 6.19 20.74 9.08
N LYS A 83 5.59 21.58 9.92
CA LYS A 83 4.32 22.23 9.63
C LYS A 83 4.59 23.57 8.99
N VAL A 84 3.87 23.88 7.92
CA VAL A 84 3.94 25.18 7.26
C VAL A 84 2.54 25.67 6.95
N THR A 85 2.31 26.96 7.13
CA THR A 85 1.07 27.62 6.72
C THR A 85 1.20 28.06 5.26
N VAL A 86 0.23 27.69 4.44
CA VAL A 86 0.26 27.90 2.99
C VAL A 86 -0.94 28.72 2.58
N HIS A 87 -0.66 29.89 2.02
CA HIS A 87 -1.66 30.82 1.53
C HIS A 87 -1.67 30.84 0.00
N ASN A 88 -2.85 30.71 -0.62
CA ASN A 88 -3.00 30.80 -2.06
C ASN A 88 -3.34 32.23 -2.50
N THR A 89 -2.33 32.96 -2.93
CA THR A 89 -2.49 34.34 -3.45
C THR A 89 -2.99 34.41 -4.90
N GLY A 90 -3.19 33.25 -5.54
CA GLY A 90 -3.66 33.15 -6.91
C GLY A 90 -5.17 33.36 -7.05
N ASP A 91 -5.61 33.61 -8.28
CA ASP A 91 -7.02 33.72 -8.68
C ASP A 91 -7.68 32.36 -8.98
N ARG A 92 -6.89 31.28 -8.97
CA ARG A 92 -7.29 29.94 -9.38
C ARG A 92 -7.00 28.91 -8.30
N PRO A 93 -7.81 27.84 -8.22
CA PRO A 93 -7.56 26.76 -7.28
C PRO A 93 -6.28 26.00 -7.65
N VAL A 94 -5.52 25.61 -6.63
CA VAL A 94 -4.31 24.81 -6.78
C VAL A 94 -4.45 23.52 -6.00
N GLN A 95 -4.10 22.40 -6.62
CA GLN A 95 -4.11 21.08 -5.98
C GLN A 95 -2.72 20.47 -6.03
N VAL A 96 -2.21 20.06 -4.87
CA VAL A 96 -0.87 19.51 -4.70
C VAL A 96 -0.97 18.07 -4.21
N GLY A 97 -0.35 17.15 -4.96
CA GLY A 97 -0.35 15.72 -4.63
C GLY A 97 0.66 15.34 -3.54
N SER A 98 0.43 14.18 -2.92
CA SER A 98 1.23 13.62 -1.83
C SER A 98 2.75 13.63 -2.05
N HIS A 99 3.22 13.28 -3.24
CA HIS A 99 4.65 13.09 -3.54
C HIS A 99 5.28 14.22 -4.37
N PHE A 100 4.58 15.34 -4.53
CA PHE A 100 5.14 16.50 -5.23
C PHE A 100 6.16 17.21 -4.35
N HIS A 101 7.29 17.65 -4.92
CA HIS A 101 8.32 18.36 -4.15
C HIS A 101 7.76 19.71 -3.70
N PHE A 102 7.47 19.86 -2.41
CA PHE A 102 6.64 20.96 -1.93
C PHE A 102 7.29 22.33 -2.16
N PHE A 103 8.62 22.40 -2.09
CA PHE A 103 9.40 23.59 -2.47
C PHE A 103 9.11 24.11 -3.89
N GLU A 104 8.78 23.21 -4.81
CA GLU A 104 8.61 23.50 -6.25
C GLU A 104 7.14 23.65 -6.66
N VAL A 105 6.20 23.73 -5.70
CA VAL A 105 4.78 23.96 -6.00
C VAL A 105 4.56 25.34 -6.62
N ASN A 106 3.36 25.53 -7.18
CA ASN A 106 2.94 26.76 -7.85
C ASN A 106 3.45 28.03 -7.14
N ARG A 107 4.06 28.95 -7.90
CA ARG A 107 4.61 30.23 -7.45
C ARG A 107 3.64 31.14 -6.71
N TYR A 108 2.34 30.99 -6.94
CA TYR A 108 1.28 31.77 -6.27
C TYR A 108 0.95 31.24 -4.86
N LEU A 109 1.43 30.05 -4.49
CA LEU A 109 1.39 29.60 -3.11
C LEU A 109 2.51 30.27 -2.33
N GLU A 110 2.15 30.94 -1.25
CA GLU A 110 3.02 31.68 -0.37
C GLU A 110 3.12 30.93 0.97
N PHE A 111 4.36 30.59 1.35
CA PHE A 111 4.71 29.84 2.56
C PHE A 111 6.22 29.89 2.77
N ASP A 112 6.73 29.33 3.87
CA ASP A 112 8.17 29.18 4.12
C ASP A 112 8.78 28.11 3.22
N ARG A 113 9.17 28.50 2.01
CA ARG A 113 9.79 27.60 1.02
C ARG A 113 11.10 27.00 1.52
N PRO A 114 12.04 27.75 2.14
CA PRO A 114 13.28 27.17 2.66
C PRO A 114 13.09 25.97 3.62
N LYS A 115 12.00 25.94 4.41
CA LYS A 115 11.62 24.79 5.27
C LYS A 115 11.09 23.60 4.47
N ALA A 116 10.37 23.84 3.38
CA ALA A 116 9.80 22.80 2.52
C ALA A 116 10.83 22.10 1.59
N TYR A 117 12.09 22.54 1.58
CA TYR A 117 13.12 21.97 0.72
C TYR A 117 13.39 20.50 1.04
N GLY A 118 13.26 19.63 0.03
CA GLY A 118 13.43 18.19 0.18
C GLY A 118 12.27 17.47 0.87
N CYS A 119 11.11 18.12 0.98
CA CYS A 119 9.91 17.56 1.60
C CYS A 119 8.74 17.44 0.62
N HIS A 120 7.78 16.59 0.96
CA HIS A 120 6.49 16.40 0.29
C HIS A 120 5.36 16.36 1.32
N LEU A 121 4.09 16.42 0.90
CA LEU A 121 2.96 16.42 1.83
C LEU A 121 2.89 15.11 2.64
N ASN A 122 2.74 15.22 3.96
CA ASN A 122 2.53 14.10 4.86
C ASN A 122 1.06 13.65 4.87
N ILE A 123 0.60 13.16 3.72
CA ILE A 123 -0.76 12.66 3.50
C ILE A 123 -0.71 11.25 2.92
N PRO A 124 -1.81 10.48 2.95
CA PRO A 124 -1.84 9.17 2.33
C PRO A 124 -1.40 9.23 0.87
N ALA A 125 -0.63 8.24 0.43
CA ALA A 125 -0.17 8.17 -0.96
C ALA A 125 -1.35 8.30 -1.93
N THR A 126 -1.11 8.80 -3.14
CA THR A 126 -2.13 9.10 -4.17
C THR A 126 -3.18 10.16 -3.83
N THR A 127 -3.21 10.71 -2.60
CA THR A 127 -4.11 11.83 -2.26
C THR A 127 -3.46 13.19 -2.54
N ALA A 128 -4.25 14.26 -2.40
CA ALA A 128 -3.83 15.63 -2.65
C ALA A 128 -4.57 16.63 -1.74
N ILE A 129 -3.94 17.77 -1.47
CA ILE A 129 -4.56 18.91 -0.78
C ILE A 129 -4.94 19.96 -1.81
N ARG A 130 -6.14 20.53 -1.65
CA ARG A 130 -6.69 21.57 -2.49
C ARG A 130 -6.71 22.91 -1.74
N PHE A 131 -6.18 23.93 -2.38
CA PHE A 131 -6.18 25.32 -1.94
C PHE A 131 -7.09 26.12 -2.87
N GLU A 132 -8.15 26.70 -2.32
CA GLU A 132 -8.99 27.63 -3.08
C GLU A 132 -8.29 29.00 -3.21
N PRO A 133 -8.72 29.88 -4.13
CA PRO A 133 -8.21 31.25 -4.22
C PRO A 133 -8.39 32.00 -2.89
N GLY A 134 -7.31 32.58 -2.34
CA GLY A 134 -7.30 33.28 -1.05
C GLY A 134 -7.36 32.39 0.19
N ASP A 135 -7.37 31.08 0.03
CA ASP A 135 -7.42 30.11 1.12
C ASP A 135 -6.06 29.99 1.83
N GLU A 136 -6.09 29.74 3.13
CA GLU A 136 -4.91 29.58 3.97
C GLU A 136 -5.05 28.32 4.83
N LYS A 137 -4.08 27.41 4.73
CA LYS A 137 -4.11 26.13 5.44
C LYS A 137 -2.74 25.76 5.99
N GLU A 138 -2.72 25.30 7.23
CA GLU A 138 -1.58 24.58 7.80
C GLU A 138 -1.51 23.19 7.17
N VAL A 139 -0.33 22.83 6.64
CA VAL A 139 -0.05 21.49 6.12
C VAL A 139 1.21 20.93 6.76
N GLU A 140 1.21 19.63 6.99
CA GLU A 140 2.41 18.92 7.43
C GLU A 140 3.17 18.37 6.22
N LEU A 141 4.47 18.62 6.20
CA LEU A 141 5.41 18.13 5.22
C LEU A 141 6.31 17.08 5.86
N VAL A 142 6.70 16.08 5.07
CA VAL A 142 7.66 15.05 5.47
C VAL A 142 8.81 14.99 4.47
N SER A 143 10.02 14.80 4.99
CA SER A 143 11.22 14.67 4.16
C SER A 143 11.16 13.44 3.24
N TYR A 144 11.68 13.59 2.02
CA TYR A 144 11.91 12.43 1.15
C TYR A 144 12.90 11.46 1.79
N SER A 145 12.68 10.17 1.55
CA SER A 145 13.60 9.08 1.90
C SER A 145 14.43 8.61 0.70
N GLY A 146 15.13 7.49 0.83
CA GLY A 146 15.98 6.90 -0.20
C GLY A 146 17.19 7.78 -0.52
N LYS A 147 17.49 7.95 -1.81
CA LYS A 147 18.66 8.75 -2.26
C LYS A 147 18.47 10.26 -2.10
N ARG A 148 17.26 10.73 -1.75
CA ARG A 148 16.91 12.16 -1.60
C ARG A 148 17.39 13.00 -2.78
N LYS A 149 17.16 12.52 -4.01
CA LYS A 149 17.46 13.22 -5.25
C LYS A 149 16.17 13.57 -5.96
N VAL A 150 15.97 14.86 -6.20
CA VAL A 150 14.78 15.41 -6.84
C VAL A 150 15.15 15.89 -8.24
N TRP A 151 14.36 15.49 -9.24
CA TRP A 151 14.55 15.83 -10.66
C TRP A 151 13.21 16.22 -11.28
N GLY A 152 13.22 17.18 -12.20
CA GLY A 152 12.02 17.60 -12.93
C GLY A 152 11.29 18.76 -12.24
N PHE A 153 10.03 18.55 -11.83
CA PHE A 153 9.17 19.56 -11.19
C PHE A 153 9.23 20.94 -11.88
N ASN A 154 9.83 21.95 -11.25
CA ASN A 154 10.02 23.30 -11.82
C ASN A 154 11.50 23.63 -12.05
N ASP A 155 12.36 22.61 -12.17
CA ASP A 155 13.80 22.73 -12.40
C ASP A 155 14.55 23.48 -11.29
N LEU A 156 13.94 23.66 -10.11
CA LEU A 156 14.55 24.48 -9.06
C LEU A 156 15.65 23.71 -8.32
N ALA A 157 15.37 22.48 -7.89
CA ALA A 157 16.28 21.72 -7.04
C ALA A 157 17.26 20.83 -7.83
N ASN A 158 16.77 20.07 -8.81
CA ASN A 158 17.55 19.20 -9.73
C ASN A 158 18.82 18.59 -9.14
N GLY A 159 18.66 17.83 -8.08
CA GLY A 159 19.80 17.24 -7.41
C GLY A 159 19.46 16.73 -6.03
N TYR A 160 20.51 16.63 -5.21
CA TYR A 160 20.38 16.16 -3.84
C TYR A 160 19.68 17.20 -2.97
N THR A 161 18.61 16.77 -2.30
CA THR A 161 17.77 17.57 -1.40
C THR A 161 17.84 17.10 0.06
N GLY A 162 18.76 16.19 0.37
CA GLY A 162 18.89 15.71 1.74
C GLY A 162 19.54 16.72 2.68
N GLY A 163 18.99 16.79 3.90
CA GLY A 163 19.62 17.40 5.08
C GLY A 163 20.53 16.38 5.76
N GLN A 164 21.72 16.83 6.11
CA GLN A 164 22.86 16.04 6.54
C GLN A 164 22.97 16.00 8.06
N ASP A 165 23.52 14.91 8.59
CA ASP A 165 24.05 14.85 9.96
C ASP A 165 25.21 15.85 10.21
N THR A 166 25.67 16.55 9.18
CA THR A 166 26.47 17.81 9.17
C THR A 166 26.96 18.09 7.74
N PRO A 167 26.67 19.26 7.15
CA PRO A 167 27.70 20.25 6.87
C PRO A 167 27.16 21.68 6.87
N THR A 168 28.11 22.60 6.88
CA THR A 168 27.92 24.04 6.91
C THR A 168 27.53 24.65 5.54
N PHE A 169 27.48 23.84 4.47
CA PHE A 169 27.35 24.35 3.09
C PHE A 169 26.47 23.47 2.20
N TYR A 170 25.40 24.06 1.66
CA TYR A 170 24.39 23.38 0.84
C TYR A 170 24.28 24.04 -0.54
N PRO A 171 25.20 23.78 -1.49
CA PRO A 171 25.24 24.49 -2.76
C PRO A 171 23.96 24.33 -3.58
N ASN A 172 23.38 23.11 -3.61
CA ASN A 172 22.12 22.87 -4.33
C ASN A 172 20.95 23.65 -3.70
N LYS A 173 20.84 23.68 -2.37
CA LYS A 173 19.78 24.44 -1.68
C LYS A 173 19.94 25.94 -1.94
N ILE A 174 21.17 26.46 -1.89
CA ILE A 174 21.48 27.86 -2.19
C ILE A 174 21.11 28.20 -3.64
N HIS A 175 21.49 27.35 -4.60
CA HIS A 175 21.12 27.53 -6.01
C HIS A 175 19.61 27.47 -6.23
N ALA A 176 18.92 26.55 -5.56
CA ALA A 176 17.48 26.39 -5.65
C ALA A 176 16.74 27.61 -5.09
N ILE A 177 17.17 28.15 -3.94
CA ILE A 177 16.62 29.39 -3.35
C ILE A 177 16.90 30.59 -4.28
N ARG A 178 18.09 30.66 -4.88
CA ARG A 178 18.39 31.72 -5.86
C ARG A 178 17.45 31.65 -7.08
N LYS A 179 17.28 30.46 -7.67
CA LYS A 179 16.35 30.24 -8.81
C LYS A 179 14.91 30.55 -8.42
N MET A 180 14.49 30.15 -7.22
CA MET A 180 13.17 30.43 -6.66
C MET A 180 12.88 31.94 -6.65
N ASN A 181 13.83 32.74 -6.14
CA ASN A 181 13.74 34.20 -6.12
C ASN A 181 13.73 34.78 -7.54
N GLU A 182 14.61 34.30 -8.42
CA GLU A 182 14.72 34.76 -9.82
C GLU A 182 13.44 34.48 -10.63
N TYR A 183 12.79 33.34 -10.41
CA TYR A 183 11.58 32.94 -11.12
C TYR A 183 10.28 33.40 -10.43
N GLY A 184 10.39 34.12 -9.32
CA GLY A 184 9.25 34.77 -8.65
C GLY A 184 8.33 33.80 -7.90
N PHE A 185 8.89 32.76 -7.29
CA PHE A 185 8.15 31.89 -6.38
C PHE A 185 7.99 32.59 -5.02
N LYS A 186 6.74 32.85 -4.62
CA LYS A 186 6.44 33.56 -3.38
C LYS A 186 6.89 32.77 -2.16
N SER A 187 7.61 33.43 -1.25
CA SER A 187 8.05 32.86 0.01
C SER A 187 7.90 33.93 1.09
N VAL A 188 7.36 33.53 2.25
CA VAL A 188 7.29 34.35 3.46
C VAL A 188 7.91 33.54 4.59
N SER A 189 8.75 34.15 5.41
CA SER A 189 9.24 33.44 6.61
C SER A 189 8.16 33.44 7.69
N GLU A 190 8.08 32.38 8.49
CA GLU A 190 7.09 32.30 9.58
C GLU A 190 7.23 33.46 10.57
N ASP A 191 8.46 33.90 10.87
CA ASP A 191 8.72 35.03 11.78
C ASP A 191 8.13 36.35 11.24
N GLU A 192 8.16 36.54 9.92
CA GLU A 192 7.56 37.71 9.25
C GLU A 192 6.03 37.60 9.18
N ALA A 193 5.50 36.41 8.91
CA ALA A 193 4.06 36.15 8.85
C ALA A 193 3.39 36.35 10.22
N ASP A 194 4.01 35.84 11.30
CA ASP A 194 3.51 36.01 12.66
C ASP A 194 3.53 37.50 13.09
N ALA A 195 4.54 38.25 12.65
CA ALA A 195 4.65 39.68 12.94
C ALA A 195 3.61 40.54 12.22
N GLU A 196 3.11 40.11 11.05
CA GLU A 196 2.01 40.78 10.35
C GLU A 196 0.65 40.53 11.00
N TYR A 197 0.44 39.36 11.60
CA TYR A 197 -0.82 39.02 12.27
C TYR A 197 -0.98 39.67 13.67
N GLN A 198 0.14 40.07 14.30
CA GLN A 198 0.15 40.72 15.62
C GLN A 198 0.02 42.25 15.56
N LYS A 199 -0.20 42.84 14.37
CA LYS A 199 -0.45 44.28 14.17
C LYS A 199 -1.93 44.58 13.95
#